data_AF-K1UA22-F1
#
_entry.id   AF-K1UA22-F1
#
_cell.length_a   1.000
_cell.length_b   1.000
_cell.length_c   1.000
_cell.angle_alpha   90.00
_cell.angle_beta   90.00
_cell.angle_gamma   90.00
#
_symmetry.space_group_name_H-M   'P 1'
#
loop_
_entity.id
_entity.type
_entity.pdbx_description
1 polymer ?
#
loop_
_entity_poly.entity_id
_entity_poly.type
_entity_poly.pdbx_seq_one_letter_code
_entity_poly.pdbx_strand_id
1 'polypeptide(L)'
;MLDSAQESLVYENAKPAITTFADGTAIMTYLDDTEENAGGQTTLMYRLYQNGAWSDGKPVDKTGRLDTAAQMFSHNGFTYVMYENSDVAITEDMSEEEILQHLTLKVARYDEESQTFDKVVALREAGKNWSYKYQFASDGTDLYAVWGENS
;
A
#
# COMPACT_ATOMS: atom_id res chain seq x y z
N MET A 1 -11.81 36.98 9.57
CA MET A 1 -11.83 35.62 10.14
C MET A 1 -10.49 35.02 9.82
N LEU A 2 -9.72 34.69 10.85
CA LEU A 2 -8.35 34.22 10.71
C LEU A 2 -8.33 32.90 9.94
N ASP A 3 -7.38 32.86 9.00
CA ASP A 3 -6.69 31.72 8.44
C ASP A 3 -6.70 30.51 9.39
N SER A 4 -7.66 29.60 9.21
CA SER A 4 -7.48 28.25 9.70
C SER A 4 -6.57 27.59 8.68
N ALA A 5 -5.27 27.65 8.96
CA ALA A 5 -4.31 26.75 8.37
C ALA A 5 -4.97 25.38 8.36
N GLN A 6 -5.27 24.90 7.16
CA GLN A 6 -5.45 23.48 6.94
C GLN A 6 -4.08 22.93 7.27
N GLU A 7 -3.85 22.61 8.55
CA GLU A 7 -2.81 21.68 8.94
C GLU A 7 -3.20 20.41 8.21
N SER A 8 -2.73 20.31 6.97
CA SER A 8 -2.49 19.03 6.34
C SER A 8 -1.62 18.34 7.38
N LEU A 9 -2.21 17.41 8.13
CA LEU A 9 -1.49 16.41 8.89
C LEU A 9 -0.69 15.63 7.84
N VAL A 10 0.43 16.21 7.42
CA VAL A 10 1.39 15.56 6.57
C VAL A 10 2.01 14.53 7.48
N TYR A 11 1.50 13.30 7.41
CA TYR A 11 2.15 12.18 8.05
C TYR A 11 3.55 12.07 7.46
N GLU A 12 4.58 12.36 8.27
CA GLU A 12 5.97 12.48 7.81
C GLU A 12 6.46 11.18 7.14
N ASN A 13 5.88 10.05 7.54
CA ASN A 13 6.19 8.72 7.02
C ASN A 13 5.20 8.23 5.95
N ALA A 14 4.46 9.13 5.29
CA ALA A 14 3.47 8.80 4.26
C ALA A 14 4.04 8.04 3.05
N LYS A 15 5.36 8.14 2.78
CA LYS A 15 6.07 7.39 1.73
C LYS A 15 5.26 7.30 0.40
N PRO A 16 4.86 8.44 -0.19
CA PRO A 16 3.96 8.41 -1.33
C PRO A 16 4.64 7.81 -2.57
N ALA A 17 3.88 7.06 -3.34
CA ALA A 17 4.27 6.59 -4.68
C ALA A 17 3.19 7.01 -5.67
N ILE A 18 3.59 7.49 -6.85
CA ILE A 18 2.67 7.99 -7.87
C ILE A 18 2.97 7.36 -9.23
N THR A 19 1.92 7.00 -9.96
CA THR A 19 1.99 6.68 -11.39
C THR A 19 1.05 7.60 -12.15
N THR A 20 1.53 8.13 -13.28
CA THR A 20 0.76 9.00 -14.17
C THR A 20 0.55 8.29 -15.49
N PHE A 21 -0.69 8.30 -15.98
CA PHE A 21 -1.09 7.68 -17.23
C PHE A 21 -0.99 8.67 -18.40
N ALA A 22 -1.04 8.13 -19.61
CA ALA A 22 -0.88 8.92 -20.84
C ALA A 22 -1.98 9.97 -21.05
N ASP A 23 -3.16 9.75 -20.48
CA ASP A 23 -4.30 10.69 -20.54
C ASP A 23 -4.22 11.79 -19.46
N GLY A 24 -3.15 11.80 -18.64
CA GLY A 24 -2.93 12.77 -17.58
C GLY A 24 -3.63 12.43 -16.26
N THR A 25 -4.35 11.31 -16.18
CA THR A 25 -4.83 10.78 -14.89
C THR A 25 -3.67 10.18 -14.09
N ALA A 26 -3.83 10.06 -12.77
CA ALA A 26 -2.80 9.46 -11.92
C ALA A 26 -3.39 8.70 -10.73
N ILE A 27 -2.62 7.76 -10.19
CA ILE A 27 -2.87 7.10 -8.90
C ILE A 27 -1.72 7.43 -7.99
N MET A 28 -2.03 7.86 -6.77
CA MET A 28 -1.06 8.00 -5.69
C MET A 28 -1.41 7.04 -4.58
N THR A 29 -0.45 6.26 -4.09
CA THR A 29 -0.55 5.54 -2.81
C THR A 29 0.24 6.26 -1.73
N TYR A 30 -0.19 6.17 -0.48
CA TYR A 30 0.49 6.74 0.68
C TYR A 30 0.07 6.00 1.96
N LEU A 31 0.88 6.09 3.01
CA LEU A 31 0.52 5.64 4.35
C LEU A 31 -0.23 6.74 5.11
N ASP A 32 -1.27 6.35 5.81
CA ASP A 32 -2.09 7.19 6.68
C ASP A 32 -2.32 6.46 8.01
N ASP A 33 -2.14 7.14 9.15
CA ASP A 33 -2.34 6.59 10.49
C ASP A 33 -3.63 7.08 11.15
N THR A 34 -4.46 7.83 10.41
CA THR A 34 -5.71 8.43 10.92
C THR A 34 -6.97 7.58 10.69
N GLU A 35 -6.86 6.45 9.99
CA GLU A 35 -7.98 5.55 9.75
C GLU A 35 -8.52 4.97 11.09
N GLU A 36 -9.77 5.30 11.41
CA GLU A 36 -10.40 5.01 12.71
C GLU A 36 -10.31 3.53 13.10
N ASN A 37 -10.50 2.63 12.13
CA ASN A 37 -10.50 1.19 12.36
C ASN A 37 -9.09 0.57 12.48
N ALA A 38 -8.02 1.33 12.22
CA ALA A 38 -6.64 0.84 12.30
C ALA A 38 -6.02 1.01 13.69
N GLY A 39 -6.68 1.75 14.59
CA GLY A 39 -6.20 1.94 15.96
C GLY A 39 -4.84 2.63 16.03
N GLY A 40 -4.58 3.59 15.13
CA GLY A 40 -3.31 4.30 15.02
C GLY A 40 -2.21 3.55 14.24
N GLN A 41 -2.50 2.35 13.72
CA GLN A 41 -1.62 1.69 12.77
C GLN A 41 -1.75 2.31 11.38
N THR A 42 -0.68 2.26 10.59
CA THR A 42 -0.71 2.76 9.22
C THR A 42 -1.61 1.90 8.34
N THR A 43 -2.43 2.56 7.52
CA THR A 43 -3.21 1.97 6.43
C THR A 43 -2.60 2.43 5.10
N LEU A 44 -2.49 1.52 4.14
CA LEU A 44 -2.08 1.87 2.78
C LEU A 44 -3.28 2.45 2.04
N MET A 45 -3.23 3.74 1.78
CA MET A 45 -4.28 4.52 1.11
C MET A 45 -3.91 4.77 -0.35
N TYR A 46 -4.92 5.10 -1.16
CA TYR A 46 -4.74 5.66 -2.49
C TYR A 46 -5.71 6.80 -2.78
N ARG A 47 -5.31 7.68 -3.68
CA ARG A 47 -6.12 8.75 -4.28
C ARG A 47 -5.96 8.75 -5.80
N LEU A 48 -7.01 9.17 -6.48
CA LEU A 48 -7.04 9.28 -7.94
C LEU A 48 -6.98 10.75 -8.34
N TYR A 49 -6.16 11.08 -9.33
CA TYR A 49 -6.16 12.39 -9.97
C TYR A 49 -6.90 12.31 -11.28
N GLN A 50 -8.04 13.01 -11.37
CA GLN A 50 -8.89 13.05 -12.55
C GLN A 50 -9.50 14.45 -12.68
N ASN A 51 -9.64 14.93 -13.92
CA ASN A 51 -10.28 16.22 -14.22
C ASN A 51 -9.70 17.42 -13.44
N GLY A 52 -8.40 17.40 -13.16
CA GLY A 52 -7.70 18.50 -12.47
C GLY A 52 -7.79 18.45 -10.94
N ALA A 53 -8.36 17.40 -10.34
CA ALA A 53 -8.52 17.29 -8.90
C ALA A 53 -8.17 15.88 -8.37
N TRP A 54 -7.74 15.83 -7.11
CA TRP A 54 -7.57 14.59 -6.37
C TRP A 54 -8.88 14.16 -5.73
N SER A 55 -9.17 12.86 -5.75
CA SER A 55 -10.28 12.25 -5.01
C SER A 55 -10.02 12.25 -3.49
N ASP A 56 -11.05 11.90 -2.73
CA ASP A 56 -10.88 11.44 -1.36
C ASP A 56 -10.00 10.18 -1.31
N GLY A 57 -9.36 9.98 -0.15
CA GLY A 57 -8.54 8.80 0.12
C GLY A 57 -9.39 7.56 0.29
N LYS A 58 -8.89 6.43 -0.22
CA LYS A 58 -9.51 5.11 -0.04
C LYS A 58 -8.42 4.12 0.37
N PRO A 59 -8.71 3.14 1.23
CA PRO A 59 -7.76 2.09 1.56
C PRO A 59 -7.57 1.13 0.38
N VAL A 60 -6.34 0.68 0.15
CA VAL A 60 -6.01 -0.38 -0.81
C VAL A 60 -6.64 -1.70 -0.38
N ASP A 61 -6.61 -2.00 0.93
CA ASP A 61 -7.25 -3.17 1.55
C ASP A 61 -7.86 -2.75 2.90
N LYS A 62 -9.04 -3.29 3.24
CA LYS A 62 -9.83 -2.88 4.41
C LYS A 62 -9.67 -3.87 5.56
N THR A 63 -8.44 -4.04 6.03
CA THR A 63 -8.13 -5.00 7.10
C THR A 63 -8.23 -4.41 8.51
N GLY A 64 -8.02 -3.09 8.66
CA GLY A 64 -7.85 -2.46 9.96
C GLY A 64 -6.59 -2.97 10.69
N ARG A 65 -5.57 -3.35 9.92
CA ARG A 65 -4.28 -3.87 10.37
C ARG A 65 -3.16 -3.06 9.73
N LEU A 66 -1.98 -3.12 10.35
CA LEU A 66 -0.80 -2.44 9.84
C LEU A 66 -0.53 -2.84 8.37
N ASP A 67 -0.50 -1.84 7.51
CA ASP A 67 0.02 -1.93 6.15
C ASP A 67 1.37 -1.20 6.06
N THR A 68 2.24 -1.70 5.18
CA THR A 68 3.48 -1.02 4.80
C THR A 68 3.33 -0.23 3.51
N ALA A 69 4.28 0.68 3.25
CA ALA A 69 4.27 1.48 2.03
C ALA A 69 4.43 0.58 0.81
N ALA A 70 3.61 0.80 -0.21
CA ALA A 70 3.65 -0.02 -1.41
C ALA A 70 4.82 0.31 -2.33
N GLN A 71 5.30 -0.72 -3.02
CA GLN A 71 5.91 -0.55 -4.33
C GLN A 71 4.83 -0.58 -5.41
N MET A 72 4.86 0.39 -6.31
CA MET A 72 3.92 0.50 -7.41
C MET A 72 4.59 0.20 -8.74
N PHE A 73 3.94 -0.59 -9.60
CA PHE A 73 4.45 -0.91 -10.92
C PHE A 73 3.32 -1.02 -11.94
N SER A 74 3.54 -0.47 -13.14
CA SER A 74 2.59 -0.56 -14.25
C SER A 74 3.14 -1.49 -15.33
N HIS A 75 2.35 -2.48 -15.73
CA HIS A 75 2.73 -3.48 -16.74
C HIS A 75 1.51 -3.87 -17.58
N ASN A 76 1.66 -3.92 -18.91
CA ASN A 76 0.62 -4.33 -19.86
C ASN A 76 -0.76 -3.66 -19.63
N GLY A 77 -0.77 -2.36 -19.31
CA GLY A 77 -2.00 -1.60 -19.08
C GLY A 77 -2.66 -1.81 -17.72
N PHE A 78 -2.02 -2.52 -16.79
CA PHE A 78 -2.47 -2.66 -15.41
C PHE A 78 -1.49 -2.01 -14.45
N THR A 79 -2.01 -1.47 -13.35
CA THR A 79 -1.20 -0.98 -12.22
C THR A 79 -1.33 -1.93 -11.03
N TYR A 80 -0.19 -2.26 -10.43
CA TYR A 80 -0.07 -3.17 -9.31
C TYR A 80 0.59 -2.45 -8.13
N VAL A 81 0.20 -2.85 -6.94
CA VAL A 81 0.87 -2.46 -5.70
C VAL A 81 1.27 -3.73 -4.95
N MET A 82 2.51 -3.77 -4.46
CA MET A 82 3.00 -4.83 -3.58
C MET A 82 3.41 -4.21 -2.26
N TYR A 83 2.90 -4.78 -1.17
CA TYR A 83 3.00 -4.26 0.18
C TYR A 83 2.87 -5.40 1.18
N GLU A 84 3.22 -5.15 2.44
CA GLU A 84 2.96 -6.09 3.52
C GLU A 84 1.77 -5.63 4.34
N ASN A 85 1.02 -6.59 4.85
CA ASN A 85 -0.09 -6.38 5.74
C ASN A 85 0.04 -7.33 6.93
N SER A 86 -0.24 -6.83 8.13
CA SER A 86 -0.23 -7.67 9.32
C SER A 86 -1.52 -8.50 9.44
N ASP A 87 -1.40 -9.77 9.80
CA ASP A 87 -2.54 -10.65 10.09
C ASP A 87 -3.13 -10.45 11.50
N VAL A 88 -2.40 -9.75 12.38
CA VAL A 88 -2.81 -9.40 13.74
C VAL A 88 -2.69 -7.89 13.99
N ALA A 89 -3.35 -7.41 15.05
CA ALA A 89 -3.11 -6.04 15.49
C ALA A 89 -1.73 -5.97 16.15
N ILE A 90 -0.88 -5.04 15.70
CA ILE A 90 0.43 -4.82 16.31
C ILE A 90 0.25 -4.03 17.61
N THR A 91 0.98 -4.43 18.64
CA THR A 91 0.95 -3.80 19.96
C THR A 91 2.36 -3.41 20.40
N GLU A 92 2.46 -2.45 21.32
CA GLU A 92 3.76 -1.95 21.81
C GLU A 92 4.58 -3.00 22.57
N ASP A 93 3.94 -4.08 23.03
CA ASP A 93 4.60 -5.18 23.75
C ASP A 93 5.25 -6.21 22.80
N MET A 94 4.96 -6.16 21.50
CA MET A 94 5.54 -7.08 20.52
C MET A 94 6.97 -6.67 20.18
N SER A 95 7.88 -7.64 20.17
CA SER A 95 9.21 -7.46 19.62
C SER A 95 9.17 -7.29 18.09
N GLU A 96 10.23 -6.69 17.52
CA GLU A 96 10.36 -6.55 16.07
C GLU A 96 10.28 -7.92 15.35
N GLU A 97 10.91 -8.95 15.92
CA GLU A 97 10.87 -10.31 15.33
C GLU A 97 9.46 -10.90 15.34
N GLU A 98 8.68 -10.68 16.40
CA GLU A 98 7.28 -11.10 16.45
C GLU A 98 6.44 -10.35 15.41
N ILE A 99 6.63 -9.03 15.27
CA ILE A 99 5.94 -8.22 14.27
C ILE A 99 6.23 -8.75 12.86
N LEU A 100 7.50 -9.03 12.54
CA LEU A 100 7.90 -9.53 11.22
C LEU A 100 7.25 -10.88 10.88
N GLN A 101 7.02 -11.74 11.87
CA GLN A 101 6.34 -13.02 11.67
C GLN A 101 4.85 -12.88 11.36
N HIS A 102 4.28 -11.71 11.55
CA HIS A 102 2.87 -11.40 11.28
C HIS A 102 2.66 -10.69 9.95
N LEU A 103 3.71 -10.43 9.17
CA LEU A 103 3.60 -9.73 7.89
C LEU A 103 3.37 -10.71 6.73
N THR A 104 2.22 -10.56 6.06
CA THR A 104 1.91 -11.22 4.79
C THR A 104 2.30 -10.30 3.64
N LEU A 105 3.13 -10.77 2.71
CA LEU A 105 3.42 -10.05 1.46
C LEU A 105 2.24 -10.21 0.51
N LYS A 106 1.62 -9.09 0.14
CA LYS A 106 0.44 -9.03 -0.74
C LYS A 106 0.74 -8.28 -2.02
N VAL A 107 -0.03 -8.60 -3.06
CA VAL A 107 -0.17 -7.79 -4.27
C VAL A 107 -1.63 -7.45 -4.51
N ALA A 108 -1.90 -6.21 -4.91
CA ALA A 108 -3.23 -5.80 -5.36
C ALA A 108 -3.13 -5.17 -6.75
N ARG A 109 -4.12 -5.46 -7.59
CA ARG A 109 -4.24 -4.85 -8.92
C ARG A 109 -5.32 -3.78 -8.90
N TYR A 110 -4.99 -2.60 -9.43
CA TYR A 110 -5.97 -1.56 -9.69
C TYR A 110 -6.91 -1.96 -10.83
N ASP A 111 -8.19 -1.71 -10.64
CA ASP A 111 -9.23 -1.93 -11.63
C ASP A 111 -9.81 -0.58 -12.06
N GLU A 112 -9.69 -0.26 -13.35
CA GLU A 112 -10.11 1.04 -13.88
C GLU A 112 -11.64 1.20 -13.92
N GLU A 113 -12.39 0.10 -14.04
CA GLU A 113 -13.85 0.13 -14.14
C GLU A 113 -14.47 0.46 -12.78
N SER A 114 -14.05 -0.25 -11.73
CA SER A 114 -14.51 0.01 -10.36
C SER A 114 -13.75 1.14 -9.66
N GLN A 115 -12.61 1.55 -10.21
CA GLN A 115 -11.71 2.55 -9.64
C GLN A 115 -11.23 2.18 -8.23
N THR A 116 -10.92 0.89 -8.04
CA THR A 116 -10.52 0.30 -6.76
C THR A 116 -9.44 -0.77 -6.93
N PHE A 117 -8.78 -1.12 -5.83
CA PHE A 117 -7.90 -2.28 -5.76
C PHE A 117 -8.71 -3.51 -5.31
N ASP A 118 -9.17 -4.33 -6.27
CA ASP A 118 -10.16 -5.40 -5.97
C ASP A 118 -9.57 -6.82 -5.96
N LYS A 119 -8.31 -6.99 -6.40
CA LYS A 119 -7.67 -8.31 -6.54
C LYS A 119 -6.46 -8.44 -5.64
N VAL A 120 -6.70 -8.37 -4.34
CA VAL A 120 -5.67 -8.60 -3.33
C VAL A 120 -5.35 -10.09 -3.28
N VAL A 121 -4.08 -10.44 -3.45
CA VAL A 121 -3.56 -11.81 -3.40
C VAL A 121 -2.37 -11.85 -2.44
N ALA A 122 -2.35 -12.84 -1.55
CA ALA A 122 -1.16 -13.13 -0.75
C ALA A 122 -0.12 -13.85 -1.64
N LEU A 123 1.06 -13.24 -1.77
CA LEU A 123 2.22 -13.85 -2.40
C LEU A 123 2.98 -14.72 -1.41
N ARG A 124 3.00 -14.29 -0.14
CA ARG A 124 3.60 -15.02 0.97
C ARG A 124 2.79 -14.79 2.24
N GLU A 125 2.35 -15.86 2.86
CA GLU A 125 1.67 -15.82 4.16
C GLU A 125 2.64 -15.49 5.30
N ALA A 126 2.12 -14.85 6.34
CA ALA A 126 2.79 -14.63 7.62
C ALA A 126 3.35 -15.94 8.22
N GLY A 127 4.48 -15.84 8.92
CA GLY A 127 5.12 -16.94 9.63
C GLY A 127 6.59 -16.71 9.96
N LYS A 128 7.26 -17.76 10.44
CA LYS A 128 8.67 -17.71 10.89
C LYS A 128 9.66 -17.22 9.84
N ASN A 129 9.35 -17.44 8.56
CA ASN A 129 10.16 -17.01 7.44
C ASN A 129 9.44 -15.83 6.78
N TRP A 130 9.88 -14.61 7.09
CA TRP A 130 9.37 -13.36 6.58
C TRP A 130 10.11 -12.91 5.31
N SER A 131 9.39 -12.23 4.44
CA SER A 131 9.92 -11.64 3.21
C SER A 131 10.67 -10.34 3.51
N TYR A 132 11.72 -10.05 2.75
CA TYR A 132 12.39 -8.75 2.80
C TYR A 132 12.90 -8.35 1.41
N LYS A 133 13.14 -7.04 1.22
CA LYS A 133 13.64 -6.46 -0.05
C LYS A 133 12.84 -6.94 -1.27
N TYR A 134 11.52 -7.05 -1.14
CA TYR A 134 10.66 -7.45 -2.25
C TYR A 134 10.67 -6.40 -3.35
N GLN A 135 10.61 -6.84 -4.61
CA GLN A 135 10.58 -5.98 -5.80
C GLN A 135 9.74 -6.59 -6.92
N PHE A 136 9.16 -5.72 -7.75
CA PHE A 136 8.67 -6.12 -9.06
C PHE A 136 9.85 -6.27 -10.04
N ALA A 137 9.79 -7.28 -10.90
CA ALA A 137 10.68 -7.47 -12.03
C ALA A 137 9.86 -7.83 -13.27
N SER A 138 10.29 -7.40 -14.46
CA SER A 138 9.63 -7.76 -15.72
C SER A 138 10.67 -8.08 -16.78
N ASP A 139 10.35 -9.04 -17.64
CA ASP A 139 11.09 -9.36 -18.86
C ASP A 139 10.47 -8.71 -20.12
N GLY A 140 9.48 -7.83 -19.94
CA GLY A 140 8.70 -7.20 -20.99
C GLY A 140 7.45 -7.96 -21.41
N THR A 141 7.35 -9.26 -21.11
CA THR A 141 6.15 -10.07 -21.35
C THR A 141 5.41 -10.28 -20.04
N ASP A 142 6.12 -10.83 -19.06
CA ASP A 142 5.59 -11.20 -17.76
C ASP A 142 6.03 -10.21 -16.68
N LEU A 143 5.26 -10.21 -15.59
CA LEU A 143 5.56 -9.49 -14.36
C LEU A 143 5.77 -10.50 -13.23
N TYR A 144 6.86 -10.33 -12.51
CA TYR A 144 7.29 -11.17 -11.41
C TYR A 144 7.37 -10.35 -10.12
N ALA A 145 7.02 -10.98 -9.00
CA ALA A 145 7.41 -10.52 -7.68
C ALA A 145 8.61 -11.34 -7.21
N VAL A 146 9.64 -10.69 -6.69
CA VAL A 146 10.84 -11.33 -6.14
C VAL A 146 11.08 -10.83 -4.72
N TRP A 147 11.59 -11.66 -3.82
CA TRP A 147 11.93 -11.29 -2.44
C TRP A 147 13.06 -12.17 -1.89
N GLY A 148 13.70 -11.71 -0.82
CA GLY A 148 14.55 -12.55 0.04
C GLY A 148 13.75 -13.10 1.22
N GLU A 149 14.17 -14.24 1.76
CA GLU A 149 13.60 -14.85 2.97
C GLU A 149 14.70 -15.03 4.03
N ASN A 150 14.39 -14.80 5.29
CA ASN A 150 15.30 -15.10 6.39
C ASN A 150 15.45 -16.62 6.58
N SER A 151 16.61 -17.00 7.13
CA SER A 151 17.04 -18.39 7.38
C SER A 151 17.01 -18.76 8.84
#